data_AF-A0A938ICI1-F1
#
_entry.id   AF-A0A938ICI1-F1
#
_cell.length_a   1.000
_cell.length_b   1.000
_cell.length_c   1.000
_cell.angle_alpha   90.00
_cell.angle_beta   90.00
_cell.angle_gamma   90.00
#
_symmetry.space_group_name_H-M   'P 1'
#
loop_
_entity.id
_entity.type
_entity.pdbx_description
1 polymer ?
#
loop_
_entity_poly.entity_id
_entity_poly.type
_entity_poly.pdbx_seq_one_letter_code
_entity_poly.pdbx_strand_id
1 'polypeptide(L)'
;MRLVLVLVLLVLPASAADHFVGPGQPYAEIQPAIDAAQPGDRIFVAPGLYQPFDVAKALEIRGSGPGSTSVTGFFPGLYTKVLNVPSGAIATLAGMSFIHSDPTAQTINPLVHVGANAGTVVLQDLQINVVGLAYPLIGPGLRVSNSQRVFVQRCQIHGFIGSIFGGVGHPAIDAEQTALWISDSKLFAGNATGGPFTIGEVGAPALRFKQGQLHLARVIARGGTGEYGVLSQQPYPGGAGACIENASLVVTGGPTLVTGATNQLIGGKGTWNGNLNSSGGPGLELLGTSSAQLALDAVVQGGLDGLGVVPASPYTYSLTSTVTQLAHRLPSIVLAPQSAGLGTTVALEFAGNPGALVVPVVSAGLGAPLALPGVAGSVHIDLASSSALSAVTIGANSLGSKSVGVPADAALIGAHAWFQTGELAGSTLRLSNPARVGIAP
;
A
#
# COMPACT_ATOMS: atom_id res chain seq x y z
N MET A 1 -1.74 33.79 -13.33
CA MET A 1 -2.50 34.49 -12.27
C MET A 1 -3.75 33.76 -11.74
N ARG A 2 -4.44 32.89 -12.50
CA ARG A 2 -5.61 32.14 -11.98
C ARG A 2 -5.30 31.03 -10.95
N LEU A 3 -4.09 30.47 -10.95
CA LEU A 3 -3.65 29.45 -9.96
C LEU A 3 -3.53 30.01 -8.53
N VAL A 4 -3.26 31.32 -8.39
CA VAL A 4 -3.08 31.99 -7.09
C VAL A 4 -4.43 32.24 -6.40
N LEU A 5 -5.54 32.27 -7.14
CA LEU A 5 -6.86 32.62 -6.60
C LEU A 5 -7.59 31.40 -5.99
N VAL A 6 -7.32 30.17 -6.46
CA VAL A 6 -7.93 28.95 -5.89
C VAL A 6 -7.39 28.65 -4.49
N LEU A 7 -6.18 29.13 -4.15
CA LEU A 7 -5.56 28.92 -2.85
C LEU A 7 -6.20 29.77 -1.72
N VAL A 8 -6.89 30.87 -2.05
CA VAL A 8 -7.38 31.86 -1.07
C VAL A 8 -8.83 31.58 -0.61
N LEU A 9 -9.57 30.68 -1.28
CA LEU A 9 -10.96 30.33 -0.96
C LEU A 9 -11.12 29.03 -0.16
N LEU A 10 -10.02 28.48 0.37
CA LEU A 10 -10.06 27.36 1.30
C LEU A 10 -10.83 27.79 2.55
N VAL A 11 -12.04 27.25 2.70
CA VAL A 11 -12.76 27.13 3.97
C VAL A 11 -11.71 26.89 5.05
N LEU A 12 -11.55 27.84 5.98
CA LEU A 12 -10.57 27.71 7.06
C LEU A 12 -10.80 26.34 7.69
N PRO A 13 -9.92 25.35 7.48
CA PRO A 13 -10.02 24.12 8.25
C PRO A 13 -10.03 24.58 9.70
N ALA A 14 -10.91 24.00 10.52
CA ALA A 14 -10.84 24.17 11.96
C ALA A 14 -9.36 24.04 12.32
N SER A 15 -8.78 25.10 12.90
CA SER A 15 -7.34 25.24 13.09
C SER A 15 -6.78 23.94 13.64
N ALA A 16 -6.13 23.14 12.79
CA ALA A 16 -5.56 21.87 13.19
C ALA A 16 -4.47 22.19 14.20
N ALA A 17 -4.63 21.75 15.45
CA ALA A 17 -3.60 21.93 16.44
C ALA A 17 -2.46 20.94 16.17
N ASP A 18 -1.24 21.39 16.47
CA ASP A 18 -0.04 20.57 16.36
C ASP A 18 0.33 20.03 17.74
N HIS A 19 0.41 18.70 17.83
CA HIS A 19 0.91 18.00 19.00
C HIS A 19 2.27 17.41 18.69
N PHE A 20 3.19 17.49 19.65
CA PHE A 20 4.56 16.99 19.49
C PHE A 20 4.82 15.86 20.48
N VAL A 21 5.36 14.76 19.97
CA VAL A 21 5.64 13.54 20.74
C VAL A 21 7.14 13.25 20.71
N GLY A 22 7.71 12.89 21.86
CA GLY A 22 9.09 12.40 22.01
C GLY A 22 9.87 13.09 23.14
N PRO A 23 11.18 12.78 23.26
CA PRO A 23 12.01 13.33 24.33
C PRO A 23 12.02 14.88 24.33
N GLY A 24 11.67 15.47 25.47
CA GLY A 24 11.60 16.93 25.63
C GLY A 24 10.40 17.61 24.97
N GLN A 25 9.47 16.85 24.38
CA GLN A 25 8.21 17.35 23.84
C GLN A 25 7.08 17.29 24.89
N PRO A 26 5.93 17.97 24.67
CA PRO A 26 4.81 17.96 25.61
C PRO A 26 4.27 16.55 25.93
N TYR A 27 4.35 15.62 24.97
CA TYR A 27 3.95 14.23 25.16
C TYR A 27 5.16 13.30 24.98
N ALA A 28 5.38 12.40 25.94
CA ALA A 28 6.45 11.41 25.84
C ALA A 28 6.10 10.23 24.91
N GLU A 29 4.81 9.88 24.83
CA GLU A 29 4.28 8.75 24.07
C GLU A 29 3.19 9.20 23.09
N ILE A 30 2.91 8.36 22.08
CA ILE A 30 1.96 8.69 21.00
C ILE A 30 0.51 8.70 21.52
N GLN A 31 0.12 7.71 22.35
CA GLN A 31 -1.28 7.59 22.79
C GLN A 31 -1.79 8.81 23.57
N PRO A 32 -1.07 9.37 24.56
CA PRO A 32 -1.52 10.59 25.25
C PRO A 32 -1.75 11.79 24.32
N ALA A 33 -0.94 11.93 23.26
CA ALA A 33 -1.15 12.98 22.26
C ALA A 33 -2.41 12.71 21.43
N ILE A 34 -2.67 11.45 21.05
CA ILE A 34 -3.93 11.05 20.40
C ILE A 34 -5.11 11.39 21.30
N ASP A 35 -5.04 11.08 22.59
CA ASP A 35 -6.14 11.30 23.52
C ASP A 35 -6.49 12.79 23.63
N ALA A 36 -5.47 13.66 23.70
CA ALA A 36 -5.63 15.12 23.77
C ALA A 36 -6.09 15.76 22.44
N ALA A 37 -5.73 15.17 21.30
CA ALA A 37 -6.01 15.71 19.98
C ALA A 37 -7.50 15.72 19.61
N GLN A 38 -7.93 16.73 18.87
CA GLN A 38 -9.26 16.81 18.25
C GLN A 38 -9.23 16.30 16.80
N PRO A 39 -10.37 15.87 16.24
CA PRO A 39 -10.44 15.56 14.81
C PRO A 39 -9.97 16.75 13.96
N GLY A 40 -9.03 16.50 13.05
CA GLY A 40 -8.34 17.50 12.22
C GLY A 40 -6.91 17.79 12.67
N ASP A 41 -6.56 17.50 13.92
CA ASP A 41 -5.24 17.78 14.48
C ASP A 41 -4.12 16.93 13.85
N ARG A 42 -2.89 17.42 14.03
CA ARG A 42 -1.66 16.79 13.57
C ARG A 42 -0.79 16.40 14.76
N ILE A 43 -0.18 15.23 14.67
CA ILE A 43 0.74 14.69 15.68
C ILE A 43 2.07 14.43 15.00
N PHE A 44 3.09 15.20 15.39
CA PHE A 44 4.47 15.03 14.93
C PHE A 44 5.25 14.23 15.95
N VAL A 45 5.75 13.07 15.52
CA VAL A 45 6.49 12.14 16.37
C VAL A 45 7.97 12.27 16.06
N ALA A 46 8.73 12.74 17.05
CA ALA A 46 10.18 12.84 16.98
C ALA A 46 10.83 11.45 16.86
N PRO A 47 12.13 11.38 16.49
CA PRO A 47 12.87 10.12 16.49
C PRO A 47 12.81 9.43 17.86
N GLY A 48 12.63 8.11 17.88
CA GLY A 48 12.47 7.35 19.13
C GLY A 48 11.82 5.99 18.94
N LEU A 49 11.71 5.27 20.06
CA LEU A 49 10.97 4.01 20.19
C LEU A 49 9.68 4.27 20.96
N TYR A 50 8.56 3.79 20.43
CA TYR A 50 7.24 4.06 20.97
C TYR A 50 6.42 2.77 21.07
N GLN A 51 5.43 2.76 21.97
CA GLN A 51 4.50 1.65 22.11
C GLN A 51 3.40 1.67 21.02
N PRO A 52 2.73 0.54 20.75
CA PRO A 52 1.59 0.50 19.84
C PRO A 52 0.42 1.34 20.39
N PHE A 53 -0.39 1.90 19.50
CA PHE A 53 -1.44 2.86 19.85
C PHE A 53 -2.72 2.67 19.03
N ASP A 54 -3.83 3.22 19.51
CA ASP A 54 -5.15 3.14 18.89
C ASP A 54 -5.59 4.52 18.37
N VAL A 55 -5.94 4.60 17.09
CA VAL A 55 -6.46 5.80 16.41
C VAL A 55 -7.94 5.61 16.10
N ALA A 56 -8.79 6.46 16.66
CA ALA A 56 -10.24 6.41 16.47
C ALA A 56 -10.87 7.72 15.96
N LYS A 57 -10.04 8.62 15.42
CA LYS A 57 -10.43 9.96 14.98
C LYS A 57 -9.65 10.38 13.74
N ALA A 58 -10.13 11.44 13.10
CA ALA A 58 -9.54 12.04 11.92
C ALA A 58 -8.24 12.75 12.25
N LEU A 59 -7.14 12.02 12.44
CA LEU A 59 -5.83 12.59 12.79
C LEU A 59 -4.83 12.38 11.68
N GLU A 60 -3.86 13.28 11.58
CA GLU A 60 -2.60 12.97 10.90
C GLU A 60 -1.52 12.68 11.95
N ILE A 61 -0.97 11.46 11.92
CA ILE A 61 0.15 11.06 12.76
C ILE A 61 1.35 10.81 11.87
N ARG A 62 2.43 11.56 12.10
CA ARG A 62 3.62 11.56 11.26
C ARG A 62 4.89 11.38 12.09
N GLY A 63 5.59 10.29 11.86
CA GLY A 63 6.96 10.10 12.35
C GLY A 63 7.98 10.88 11.53
N SER A 64 9.19 10.97 12.07
CA SER A 64 10.33 11.66 11.44
C SER A 64 10.96 10.87 10.28
N GLY A 65 10.37 9.71 9.93
CA GLY A 65 10.83 8.79 8.91
C GLY A 65 10.95 7.36 9.45
N PRO A 66 10.76 6.33 8.61
CA PRO A 66 10.82 4.92 9.04
C PRO A 66 12.20 4.48 9.55
N GLY A 67 13.27 5.24 9.29
CA GLY A 67 14.60 5.00 9.86
C GLY A 67 14.83 5.67 11.23
N SER A 68 13.88 6.46 11.73
CA SER A 68 14.08 7.32 12.91
C SER A 68 12.98 7.17 13.95
N THR A 69 11.73 6.93 13.54
CA THR A 69 10.59 6.71 14.44
C THR A 69 10.14 5.26 14.31
N SER A 70 10.20 4.51 15.41
CA SER A 70 9.82 3.09 15.43
C SER A 70 8.78 2.81 16.51
N VAL A 71 7.75 2.07 16.13
CA VAL A 71 6.78 1.46 17.04
C VAL A 71 7.23 0.02 17.29
N THR A 72 7.41 -0.35 18.55
CA THR A 72 7.88 -1.66 19.00
C THR A 72 7.01 -2.17 20.15
N GLY A 73 7.41 -3.25 20.83
CA GLY A 73 6.68 -3.73 22.01
C GLY A 73 5.35 -4.41 21.70
N PHE A 74 5.24 -5.08 20.56
CA PHE A 74 4.03 -5.83 20.19
C PHE A 74 3.88 -7.12 20.99
N PHE A 75 2.70 -7.31 21.58
CA PHE A 75 2.32 -8.49 22.37
C PHE A 75 0.89 -8.91 22.00
N PRO A 76 0.43 -10.12 22.35
CA PRO A 76 -0.95 -10.52 22.07
C PRO A 76 -1.94 -9.50 22.67
N GLY A 77 -2.74 -8.88 21.80
CA GLY A 77 -3.69 -7.82 22.16
C GLY A 77 -3.15 -6.39 22.07
N LEU A 78 -1.83 -6.21 21.94
CA LEU A 78 -1.17 -4.92 21.82
C LEU A 78 -0.51 -4.75 20.44
N TYR A 79 -1.23 -4.05 19.57
CA TYR A 79 -0.82 -3.70 18.21
C TYR A 79 -1.45 -2.37 17.82
N THR A 80 -0.95 -1.76 16.74
CA THR A 80 -1.45 -0.45 16.33
C THR A 80 -2.75 -0.60 15.58
N LYS A 81 -3.77 0.18 15.95
CA LYS A 81 -5.10 0.12 15.33
C LYS A 81 -5.51 1.47 14.77
N VAL A 82 -6.16 1.45 13.61
CA VAL A 82 -6.89 2.59 13.05
C VAL A 82 -8.32 2.14 12.80
N LEU A 83 -9.22 2.52 13.71
CA LEU A 83 -10.60 2.03 13.75
C LEU A 83 -11.61 3.17 13.75
N ASN A 84 -12.82 2.90 13.28
CA ASN A 84 -13.97 3.79 13.46
C ASN A 84 -13.77 5.23 12.96
N VAL A 85 -12.92 5.45 11.95
CA VAL A 85 -12.80 6.76 11.30
C VAL A 85 -14.15 7.11 10.67
N PRO A 86 -14.77 8.26 11.00
CA PRO A 86 -16.11 8.63 10.51
C PRO A 86 -16.17 8.82 8.99
N SER A 87 -17.36 8.68 8.41
CA SER A 87 -17.55 8.97 6.98
C SER A 87 -17.21 10.42 6.65
N GLY A 88 -16.55 10.63 5.50
CA GLY A 88 -16.02 11.95 5.10
C GLY A 88 -14.74 12.37 5.82
N ALA A 89 -14.36 11.70 6.91
CA ALA A 89 -13.11 11.98 7.61
C ALA A 89 -11.93 11.20 7.01
N ILE A 90 -10.71 11.68 7.31
CA ILE A 90 -9.45 11.07 6.89
C ILE A 90 -8.56 10.89 8.12
N ALA A 91 -8.07 9.67 8.34
CA ALA A 91 -6.97 9.41 9.25
C ALA A 91 -5.72 9.05 8.45
N THR A 92 -4.58 9.62 8.82
CA THR A 92 -3.30 9.38 8.17
C THR A 92 -2.28 8.87 9.17
N LEU A 93 -1.57 7.82 8.79
CA LEU A 93 -0.41 7.30 9.50
C LEU A 93 0.78 7.30 8.56
N ALA A 94 1.83 8.05 8.91
CA ALA A 94 2.95 8.26 8.00
C ALA A 94 4.33 8.27 8.65
N GLY A 95 5.36 7.92 7.86
CA GLY A 95 6.76 8.20 8.17
C GLY A 95 7.30 7.49 9.41
N MET A 96 6.95 6.23 9.63
CA MET A 96 7.44 5.45 10.77
C MET A 96 7.58 3.96 10.45
N SER A 97 8.31 3.26 11.30
CA SER A 97 8.50 1.82 11.21
C SER A 97 7.74 1.07 12.30
N PHE A 98 7.15 -0.07 11.97
CA PHE A 98 6.51 -1.01 12.89
C PHE A 98 7.39 -2.25 12.92
N ILE A 99 8.06 -2.47 14.04
CA ILE A 99 9.06 -3.53 14.17
C ILE A 99 8.63 -4.45 15.30
N HIS A 100 8.36 -5.69 14.95
CA HIS A 100 8.34 -6.76 15.92
C HIS A 100 9.76 -7.30 16.06
N SER A 101 10.26 -7.39 17.29
CA SER A 101 11.63 -7.86 17.58
C SER A 101 11.71 -8.82 18.76
N ASP A 102 10.58 -9.17 19.38
CA ASP A 102 10.56 -10.07 20.54
C ASP A 102 10.28 -11.51 20.08
N PRO A 103 11.28 -12.41 20.06
CA PRO A 103 11.07 -13.78 19.62
C PRO A 103 10.19 -14.61 20.57
N THR A 104 9.87 -14.09 21.76
CA THR A 104 9.09 -14.81 22.78
C THR A 104 7.60 -14.47 22.75
N ALA A 105 7.22 -13.35 22.14
CA ALA A 105 5.84 -12.88 22.12
C ALA A 105 5.02 -13.54 20.99
N GLN A 106 3.92 -14.21 21.35
CA GLN A 106 2.99 -14.81 20.39
C GLN A 106 1.83 -13.84 20.11
N THR A 107 1.56 -13.45 18.87
CA THR A 107 0.41 -12.60 18.55
C THR A 107 -0.22 -12.88 17.19
N ILE A 108 -1.35 -13.58 17.11
CA ILE A 108 -2.10 -13.76 15.84
C ILE A 108 -2.56 -12.45 15.17
N ASN A 109 -2.36 -11.33 15.85
CA ASN A 109 -2.72 -10.00 15.36
C ASN A 109 -1.66 -9.45 14.41
N PRO A 110 -2.04 -8.56 13.50
CA PRO A 110 -1.08 -7.83 12.70
C PRO A 110 -0.27 -6.83 13.53
N LEU A 111 0.79 -6.25 12.97
CA LEU A 111 1.45 -5.09 13.59
C LEU A 111 0.59 -3.83 13.45
N VAL A 112 -0.09 -3.71 12.31
CA VAL A 112 -1.03 -2.62 12.02
C VAL A 112 -2.37 -3.21 11.57
N HIS A 113 -3.45 -2.81 12.24
CA HIS A 113 -4.82 -3.15 11.86
C HIS A 113 -5.60 -1.91 11.47
N VAL A 114 -6.10 -1.89 10.24
CA VAL A 114 -7.05 -0.89 9.77
C VAL A 114 -8.41 -1.56 9.64
N GLY A 115 -9.42 -1.13 10.41
CA GLY A 115 -10.73 -1.74 10.27
C GLY A 115 -11.93 -0.97 10.79
N ALA A 116 -13.13 -1.36 10.34
CA ALA A 116 -14.38 -0.70 10.71
C ALA A 116 -14.39 0.82 10.43
N ASN A 117 -13.77 1.24 9.33
CA ASN A 117 -13.66 2.67 8.99
C ASN A 117 -14.70 3.05 7.93
N ALA A 118 -15.65 3.91 8.30
CA ALA A 118 -16.55 4.55 7.33
C ALA A 118 -15.84 5.69 6.57
N GLY A 119 -14.75 6.21 7.10
CA GLY A 119 -13.91 7.22 6.48
C GLY A 119 -12.81 6.64 5.62
N THR A 120 -11.82 7.49 5.35
CA THR A 120 -10.61 7.13 4.60
C THR A 120 -9.44 6.95 5.54
N VAL A 121 -8.66 5.89 5.33
CA VAL A 121 -7.37 5.71 6.00
C VAL A 121 -6.24 5.79 4.98
N VAL A 122 -5.21 6.56 5.29
CA VAL A 122 -4.01 6.73 4.46
C VAL A 122 -2.80 6.24 5.24
N LEU A 123 -2.17 5.18 4.75
CA LEU A 123 -0.90 4.67 5.23
C LEU A 123 0.19 5.10 4.24
N GLN A 124 1.20 5.83 4.71
CA GLN A 124 2.18 6.42 3.82
C GLN A 124 3.62 6.34 4.35
N ASP A 125 4.59 6.00 3.50
CA ASP A 125 6.01 6.01 3.89
C ASP A 125 6.28 5.14 5.15
N LEU A 126 5.56 4.02 5.26
CA LEU A 126 5.67 3.09 6.39
C LEU A 126 6.62 1.93 6.06
N GLN A 127 7.38 1.51 7.06
CA GLN A 127 8.03 0.21 7.04
C GLN A 127 7.36 -0.70 8.07
N ILE A 128 6.82 -1.83 7.64
CA ILE A 128 6.21 -2.80 8.54
C ILE A 128 7.04 -4.07 8.41
N ASN A 129 7.90 -4.28 9.41
CA ASN A 129 8.90 -5.33 9.41
C ASN A 129 8.59 -6.29 10.55
N VAL A 130 8.13 -7.49 10.23
CA VAL A 130 8.02 -8.56 11.20
C VAL A 130 9.36 -9.30 11.22
N VAL A 131 10.20 -9.04 12.22
CA VAL A 131 11.53 -9.65 12.35
C VAL A 131 11.51 -10.61 13.52
N GLY A 132 11.83 -11.88 13.28
CA GLY A 132 12.05 -12.85 14.36
C GLY A 132 11.47 -14.21 14.07
N LEU A 133 12.13 -15.23 14.63
CA LEU A 133 11.66 -16.61 14.66
C LEU A 133 10.74 -16.78 15.88
N ALA A 134 9.62 -16.06 15.90
CA ALA A 134 8.73 -16.08 17.05
C ALA A 134 7.90 -17.37 17.11
N TYR A 135 7.76 -17.94 18.30
CA TYR A 135 6.88 -19.09 18.54
C TYR A 135 5.40 -18.65 18.36
N PRO A 136 4.50 -19.53 17.89
CA PRO A 136 4.25 -19.86 16.50
C PRO A 136 3.17 -18.99 15.81
N LEU A 137 2.84 -17.79 16.30
CA LEU A 137 1.64 -17.11 15.82
C LEU A 137 1.85 -15.61 15.66
N ILE A 138 2.38 -15.12 14.54
CA ILE A 138 2.26 -13.69 14.21
C ILE A 138 1.35 -13.51 13.00
N GLY A 139 0.40 -12.58 13.09
CA GLY A 139 -0.49 -12.23 11.98
C GLY A 139 0.24 -11.61 10.78
N PRO A 140 -0.53 -11.15 9.77
CA PRO A 140 0.05 -10.43 8.63
C PRO A 140 0.73 -9.13 9.09
N GLY A 141 1.65 -8.56 8.29
CA GLY A 141 2.23 -7.26 8.63
C GLY A 141 1.15 -6.18 8.80
N LEU A 142 0.25 -6.09 7.80
CA LEU A 142 -0.91 -5.21 7.78
C LEU A 142 -2.20 -6.03 7.59
N ARG A 143 -3.19 -5.80 8.46
CA ARG A 143 -4.57 -6.26 8.21
C ARG A 143 -5.47 -5.08 7.85
N VAL A 144 -6.28 -5.24 6.80
CA VAL A 144 -7.30 -4.26 6.43
C VAL A 144 -8.67 -4.95 6.35
N SER A 145 -9.64 -4.55 7.15
CA SER A 145 -10.94 -5.25 7.17
C SER A 145 -12.09 -4.28 7.32
N ASN A 146 -13.21 -4.47 6.62
CA ASN A 146 -14.44 -3.70 6.86
C ASN A 146 -14.22 -2.17 6.80
N SER A 147 -13.46 -1.70 5.81
CA SER A 147 -13.16 -0.27 5.66
C SER A 147 -13.67 0.22 4.32
N GLN A 148 -14.33 1.38 4.30
CA GLN A 148 -14.85 1.93 3.05
C GLN A 148 -13.72 2.21 2.06
N ARG A 149 -12.60 2.76 2.54
CA ARG A 149 -11.49 3.17 1.68
C ARG A 149 -10.15 3.23 2.41
N VAL A 150 -9.14 2.55 1.86
CA VAL A 150 -7.77 2.59 2.39
C VAL A 150 -6.76 2.83 1.26
N PHE A 151 -5.82 3.75 1.48
CA PHE A 151 -4.68 4.01 0.62
C PHE A 151 -3.40 3.55 1.33
N VAL A 152 -2.58 2.76 0.63
CA VAL A 152 -1.26 2.31 1.07
C VAL A 152 -0.24 2.80 0.05
N GLN A 153 0.55 3.79 0.43
CA GLN A 153 1.43 4.49 -0.50
C GLN A 153 2.86 4.45 0.01
N ARG A 154 3.77 3.96 -0.82
CA ARG A 154 5.22 3.97 -0.52
C ARG A 154 5.58 3.21 0.74
N CYS A 155 4.85 2.12 0.97
CA CYS A 155 5.10 1.26 2.10
C CYS A 155 6.01 0.10 1.70
N GLN A 156 6.85 -0.32 2.63
CA GLN A 156 7.51 -1.62 2.57
C GLN A 156 6.94 -2.49 3.68
N ILE A 157 6.26 -3.57 3.31
CA ILE A 157 5.52 -4.41 4.24
C ILE A 157 6.00 -5.85 4.09
N HIS A 158 6.44 -6.44 5.19
CA HIS A 158 6.81 -7.84 5.28
C HIS A 158 5.76 -8.60 6.08
N GLY A 159 5.40 -9.77 5.58
CA GLY A 159 4.65 -10.76 6.34
C GLY A 159 5.56 -11.50 7.32
N PHE A 160 4.97 -12.18 8.29
CA PHE A 160 5.70 -12.97 9.26
C PHE A 160 6.32 -14.21 8.62
N ILE A 161 7.63 -14.38 8.75
CA ILE A 161 8.30 -15.63 8.41
C ILE A 161 7.94 -16.66 9.49
N GLY A 162 7.63 -17.89 9.08
CA GLY A 162 7.36 -18.98 10.01
C GLY A 162 8.44 -19.16 11.09
N SER A 163 8.09 -19.94 12.13
CA SER A 163 9.04 -20.34 13.17
C SER A 163 9.69 -21.70 12.89
N ILE A 164 10.93 -21.89 13.34
CA ILE A 164 11.62 -23.19 13.31
C ILE A 164 10.92 -24.28 14.13
N PHE A 165 9.85 -23.96 14.84
CA PHE A 165 9.03 -24.93 15.59
C PHE A 165 7.70 -25.23 14.91
N GLY A 166 7.46 -24.64 13.74
CA GLY A 166 6.32 -24.93 12.89
C GLY A 166 5.31 -23.80 12.83
N GLY A 167 5.64 -22.74 12.11
CA GLY A 167 4.72 -21.64 11.83
C GLY A 167 4.53 -21.40 10.34
N VAL A 168 3.31 -21.01 9.98
CA VAL A 168 2.97 -20.60 8.62
C VAL A 168 3.57 -19.24 8.36
N GLY A 169 4.12 -19.06 7.16
CA GLY A 169 4.33 -17.72 6.66
C GLY A 169 2.99 -16.97 6.66
N HIS A 170 2.99 -15.68 6.98
CA HIS A 170 1.81 -14.83 6.82
C HIS A 170 1.97 -13.86 5.66
N PRO A 171 0.86 -13.38 5.08
CA PRO A 171 0.93 -12.39 4.02
C PRO A 171 1.47 -11.06 4.54
N ALA A 172 2.05 -10.25 3.65
CA ALA A 172 2.42 -8.88 3.99
C ALA A 172 1.14 -8.08 4.30
N ILE A 173 0.13 -8.22 3.44
CA ILE A 173 -1.18 -7.62 3.62
C ILE A 173 -2.25 -8.71 3.56
N ASP A 174 -3.11 -8.78 4.57
CA ASP A 174 -4.36 -9.53 4.55
C ASP A 174 -5.53 -8.53 4.58
N ALA A 175 -6.32 -8.50 3.52
CA ALA A 175 -7.36 -7.51 3.34
C ALA A 175 -8.71 -8.14 2.98
N GLU A 176 -9.80 -7.65 3.58
CA GLU A 176 -11.14 -8.11 3.30
C GLU A 176 -12.19 -6.99 3.36
N GLN A 177 -13.25 -7.09 2.56
CA GLN A 177 -14.43 -6.22 2.67
C GLN A 177 -14.05 -4.73 2.66
N THR A 178 -13.19 -4.37 1.72
CA THR A 178 -12.61 -3.02 1.61
C THR A 178 -12.41 -2.62 0.17
N ALA A 179 -12.35 -1.31 -0.08
CA ALA A 179 -11.72 -0.78 -1.29
C ALA A 179 -10.29 -0.32 -0.94
N LEU A 180 -9.29 -0.95 -1.56
CA LEU A 180 -7.87 -0.81 -1.23
C LEU A 180 -7.07 -0.34 -2.44
N TRP A 181 -6.36 0.77 -2.30
CA TRP A 181 -5.43 1.29 -3.29
C TRP A 181 -4.02 1.17 -2.76
N ILE A 182 -3.16 0.46 -3.48
CA ILE A 182 -1.75 0.32 -3.14
C ILE A 182 -0.93 0.97 -4.25
N SER A 183 -0.05 1.91 -3.89
CA SER A 183 0.87 2.50 -4.84
C SER A 183 2.30 2.55 -4.34
N ASP A 184 3.26 2.43 -5.26
CA ASP A 184 4.70 2.64 -4.99
C ASP A 184 5.26 1.78 -3.85
N SER A 185 4.69 0.60 -3.63
CA SER A 185 4.92 -0.20 -2.41
C SER A 185 5.61 -1.53 -2.72
N LYS A 186 6.30 -2.07 -1.73
CA LYS A 186 6.94 -3.39 -1.78
C LYS A 186 6.33 -4.29 -0.71
N LEU A 187 5.80 -5.43 -1.16
CA LEU A 187 5.12 -6.41 -0.33
C LEU A 187 5.90 -7.73 -0.40
N PHE A 188 6.34 -8.21 0.75
CA PHE A 188 7.10 -9.46 0.86
C PHE A 188 6.36 -10.40 1.79
N ALA A 189 5.85 -11.51 1.30
CA ALA A 189 5.24 -12.50 2.19
C ALA A 189 6.29 -13.15 3.10
N GLY A 190 5.82 -13.69 4.21
CA GLY A 190 6.62 -14.58 5.02
C GLY A 190 6.88 -15.91 4.33
N ASN A 191 8.11 -16.41 4.42
CA ASN A 191 8.41 -17.78 4.07
C ASN A 191 7.76 -18.73 5.07
N ALA A 192 7.32 -19.90 4.61
CA ALA A 192 7.08 -20.99 5.53
C ALA A 192 8.41 -21.40 6.17
N THR A 193 8.39 -21.87 7.41
CA THR A 193 9.56 -22.56 7.98
C THR A 193 9.17 -23.91 8.56
N GLY A 194 9.84 -24.96 8.10
CA GLY A 194 9.61 -26.34 8.43
C GLY A 194 10.27 -26.67 9.75
N GLY A 195 9.55 -26.43 10.84
CA GLY A 195 9.96 -26.97 12.14
C GLY A 195 9.84 -28.49 12.20
N PRO A 196 10.56 -29.14 13.13
CA PRO A 196 10.53 -30.59 13.31
C PRO A 196 9.16 -31.11 13.79
N PHE A 197 8.19 -30.23 14.05
CA PHE A 197 6.85 -30.58 14.51
C PHE A 197 5.73 -30.16 13.56
N THR A 198 6.06 -29.52 12.43
CA THR A 198 5.06 -29.08 11.45
C THR A 198 4.80 -30.13 10.38
N ILE A 199 3.52 -30.35 10.11
CA ILE A 199 3.05 -30.84 8.82
C ILE A 199 3.27 -29.64 7.89
N GLY A 200 4.18 -29.75 6.91
CA GLY A 200 4.70 -28.54 6.27
C GLY A 200 3.65 -27.71 5.52
N GLU A 201 4.07 -26.54 5.08
CA GLU A 201 3.14 -25.46 4.75
C GLU A 201 3.57 -24.73 3.48
N VAL A 202 2.57 -24.29 2.72
CA VAL A 202 2.75 -23.48 1.52
C VAL A 202 3.30 -22.12 1.95
N GLY A 203 4.19 -21.54 1.13
CA GLY A 203 4.60 -20.16 1.33
C GLY A 203 3.38 -19.21 1.34
N ALA A 204 3.45 -18.12 2.09
CA ALA A 204 2.33 -17.18 2.16
C ALA A 204 2.17 -16.38 0.86
N PRO A 205 0.94 -15.97 0.48
CA PRO A 205 0.80 -14.99 -0.57
C PRO A 205 1.32 -13.62 -0.11
N ALA A 206 1.95 -12.80 -0.95
CA ALA A 206 2.38 -11.46 -0.50
C ALA A 206 1.18 -10.59 -0.12
N LEU A 207 0.13 -10.68 -0.92
CA LEU A 207 -1.14 -9.99 -0.74
C LEU A 207 -2.28 -11.01 -0.79
N ARG A 208 -3.06 -11.09 0.29
CA ARG A 208 -4.33 -11.81 0.31
C ARG A 208 -5.45 -10.77 0.33
N PHE A 209 -6.39 -10.87 -0.60
CA PHE A 209 -7.47 -9.91 -0.75
C PHE A 209 -8.81 -10.61 -0.98
N LYS A 210 -9.81 -10.32 -0.14
CA LYS A 210 -11.13 -10.97 -0.16
C LYS A 210 -12.26 -9.96 -0.28
N GLN A 211 -13.27 -10.24 -1.11
CA GLN A 211 -14.53 -9.50 -1.14
C GLN A 211 -14.38 -7.96 -1.20
N GLY A 212 -13.94 -7.41 -2.32
CA GLY A 212 -13.77 -5.95 -2.41
C GLY A 212 -13.19 -5.48 -3.73
N GLN A 213 -12.65 -4.27 -3.72
CA GLN A 213 -11.97 -3.67 -4.87
C GLN A 213 -10.51 -3.39 -4.54
N LEU A 214 -9.60 -3.94 -5.33
CA LEU A 214 -8.17 -3.76 -5.17
C LEU A 214 -7.58 -3.06 -6.39
N HIS A 215 -6.84 -1.97 -6.15
CA HIS A 215 -6.14 -1.21 -7.17
C HIS A 215 -4.65 -1.19 -6.87
N LEU A 216 -3.82 -1.66 -7.81
CA LEU A 216 -2.36 -1.68 -7.67
C LEU A 216 -1.71 -0.74 -8.68
N ALA A 217 -0.76 0.08 -8.24
CA ALA A 217 0.06 0.92 -9.10
C ALA A 217 1.53 0.89 -8.66
N ARG A 218 2.43 0.33 -9.47
CA ARG A 218 3.87 0.22 -9.16
C ARG A 218 4.13 -0.53 -7.86
N VAL A 219 3.46 -1.67 -7.71
CA VAL A 219 3.60 -2.56 -6.56
C VAL A 219 4.49 -3.73 -6.92
N ILE A 220 5.49 -4.01 -6.08
CA ILE A 220 6.26 -5.26 -6.14
C ILE A 220 5.73 -6.17 -5.05
N ALA A 221 5.02 -7.23 -5.42
CA ALA A 221 4.47 -8.22 -4.50
C ALA A 221 5.16 -9.58 -4.73
N ARG A 222 5.83 -10.10 -3.70
CA ARG A 222 6.57 -11.37 -3.76
C ARG A 222 6.02 -12.37 -2.75
N GLY A 223 5.54 -13.50 -3.26
CA GLY A 223 5.10 -14.63 -2.44
C GLY A 223 6.24 -15.21 -1.61
N GLY A 224 5.88 -15.82 -0.48
CA GLY A 224 6.79 -16.49 0.42
C GLY A 224 7.31 -17.79 -0.17
N THR A 225 8.53 -18.16 0.18
CA THR A 225 9.11 -19.45 -0.19
C THR A 225 8.40 -20.56 0.59
N GLY A 226 8.08 -21.66 -0.07
CA GLY A 226 7.61 -22.87 0.63
C GLY A 226 8.76 -23.50 1.43
N GLU A 227 8.45 -24.38 2.37
CA GLU A 227 9.50 -25.13 3.06
C GLU A 227 9.23 -26.64 3.06
N TYR A 228 10.20 -27.40 3.57
CA TYR A 228 10.17 -28.83 3.74
C TYR A 228 9.72 -29.20 5.16
N GLY A 229 8.62 -29.92 5.30
CA GLY A 229 8.19 -30.42 6.60
C GLY A 229 8.98 -31.67 7.00
N VAL A 230 9.84 -31.58 8.02
CA VAL A 230 10.72 -32.70 8.46
C VAL A 230 9.94 -33.98 8.77
N LEU A 231 8.77 -33.88 9.41
CA LEU A 231 7.94 -35.06 9.73
C LEU A 231 7.15 -35.57 8.53
N SER A 232 6.58 -34.65 7.75
CA SER A 232 5.78 -35.01 6.56
C SER A 232 6.63 -35.62 5.45
N GLN A 233 7.94 -35.29 5.44
CA GLN A 233 8.84 -35.55 4.32
C GLN A 233 8.30 -35.04 2.98
N GLN A 234 7.41 -34.04 2.99
CA GLN A 234 6.83 -33.42 1.79
C GLN A 234 7.42 -32.02 1.58
N PRO A 235 7.84 -31.66 0.36
CA PRO A 235 8.12 -30.27 0.02
C PRO A 235 6.81 -29.54 -0.28
N TYR A 236 6.74 -28.27 0.11
CA TYR A 236 5.54 -27.46 -0.09
C TYR A 236 5.78 -26.36 -1.11
N PRO A 237 4.75 -26.00 -1.90
CA PRO A 237 4.92 -24.98 -2.92
C PRO A 237 5.16 -23.59 -2.33
N GLY A 238 5.72 -22.70 -3.16
CA GLY A 238 5.77 -21.28 -2.83
C GLY A 238 4.38 -20.63 -2.81
N GLY A 239 4.27 -19.48 -2.16
CA GLY A 239 3.04 -18.69 -2.09
C GLY A 239 2.80 -17.82 -3.31
N ALA A 240 1.57 -17.36 -3.50
CA ALA A 240 1.25 -16.49 -4.63
C ALA A 240 1.87 -15.08 -4.50
N GLY A 241 2.13 -14.38 -5.59
CA GLY A 241 2.41 -12.94 -5.54
C GLY A 241 1.22 -12.16 -4.98
N ALA A 242 0.02 -12.44 -5.53
CA ALA A 242 -1.26 -11.99 -4.99
C ALA A 242 -2.31 -13.09 -5.09
N CYS A 243 -3.15 -13.22 -4.06
CA CYS A 243 -4.27 -14.16 -3.97
C CYS A 243 -5.57 -13.36 -3.78
N ILE A 244 -6.49 -13.44 -4.75
CA ILE A 244 -7.70 -12.62 -4.84
C ILE A 244 -8.93 -13.52 -4.80
N GLU A 245 -9.78 -13.37 -3.78
CA GLU A 245 -10.93 -14.23 -3.54
C GLU A 245 -12.25 -13.44 -3.55
N ASN A 246 -13.15 -13.79 -4.47
CA ASN A 246 -14.45 -13.12 -4.64
C ASN A 246 -14.34 -11.59 -4.75
N ALA A 247 -13.33 -11.10 -5.47
CA ALA A 247 -12.98 -9.68 -5.53
C ALA A 247 -12.53 -9.24 -6.92
N SER A 248 -12.49 -7.93 -7.15
CA SER A 248 -11.95 -7.34 -8.39
C SER A 248 -10.59 -6.72 -8.16
N LEU A 249 -9.64 -7.04 -9.03
CA LEU A 249 -8.29 -6.48 -9.08
C LEU A 249 -8.11 -5.63 -10.35
N VAL A 250 -7.58 -4.41 -10.19
CA VAL A 250 -7.09 -3.58 -11.30
C VAL A 250 -5.62 -3.26 -11.07
N VAL A 251 -4.76 -3.67 -12.00
CA VAL A 251 -3.33 -3.38 -11.96
C VAL A 251 -3.02 -2.33 -13.01
N THR A 252 -2.82 -1.09 -12.58
CA THR A 252 -2.40 0.01 -13.46
C THR A 252 -0.90 0.06 -13.56
N GLY A 253 -0.35 0.18 -14.76
CA GLY A 253 1.08 0.36 -15.03
C GLY A 253 1.76 1.53 -14.33
N GLY A 254 3.01 1.81 -14.70
CA GLY A 254 3.79 2.87 -14.06
C GLY A 254 4.99 3.35 -14.86
N PRO A 255 5.37 4.64 -14.76
CA PRO A 255 6.60 5.12 -15.36
C PRO A 255 7.79 4.43 -14.68
N THR A 256 8.67 3.82 -15.48
CA THR A 256 9.88 3.16 -14.98
C THR A 256 11.02 4.12 -14.67
N LEU A 257 10.93 5.38 -15.12
CA LEU A 257 12.03 6.35 -15.08
C LEU A 257 12.50 6.70 -13.66
N VAL A 258 11.59 7.02 -12.72
CA VAL A 258 11.99 7.42 -11.36
C VAL A 258 12.17 6.26 -10.39
N THR A 259 11.36 5.20 -10.49
CA THR A 259 11.37 4.13 -9.47
C THR A 259 11.95 2.81 -9.98
N GLY A 260 12.16 2.66 -11.30
CA GLY A 260 12.47 1.37 -11.92
C GLY A 260 11.35 0.33 -11.76
N ALA A 261 10.19 0.70 -11.20
CA ALA A 261 9.17 -0.24 -10.75
C ALA A 261 7.95 -0.21 -11.67
N THR A 262 7.79 -1.26 -12.49
CA THR A 262 6.48 -1.70 -12.96
C THR A 262 5.78 -2.49 -11.85
N ASN A 263 4.47 -2.78 -11.99
CA ASN A 263 3.87 -3.77 -11.10
C ASN A 263 4.48 -5.13 -11.39
N GLN A 264 4.87 -5.81 -10.32
CA GLN A 264 5.44 -7.14 -10.38
C GLN A 264 4.71 -8.01 -9.35
N LEU A 265 3.93 -8.96 -9.82
CA LEU A 265 3.31 -10.00 -9.01
C LEU A 265 4.10 -11.28 -9.21
N ILE A 266 4.95 -11.63 -8.25
CA ILE A 266 5.92 -12.72 -8.36
C ILE A 266 5.59 -13.79 -7.33
N GLY A 267 5.37 -15.01 -7.78
CA GLY A 267 5.20 -16.15 -6.88
C GLY A 267 6.48 -16.48 -6.11
N GLY A 268 6.31 -17.03 -4.91
CA GLY A 268 7.41 -17.50 -4.08
C GLY A 268 8.02 -18.78 -4.63
N LYS A 269 9.26 -19.05 -4.23
CA LYS A 269 9.98 -20.26 -4.66
C LYS A 269 9.44 -21.50 -3.94
N GLY A 270 9.45 -22.66 -4.60
CA GLY A 270 9.25 -23.95 -3.95
C GLY A 270 10.46 -24.36 -3.10
N THR A 271 10.48 -25.62 -2.67
CA THR A 271 11.52 -26.22 -1.82
C THR A 271 12.04 -27.51 -2.42
N TRP A 272 13.31 -27.77 -2.18
CA TRP A 272 13.98 -29.03 -2.52
C TRP A 272 14.63 -29.61 -1.26
N ASN A 273 14.37 -30.89 -0.97
CA ASN A 273 14.94 -31.59 0.18
C ASN A 273 16.03 -32.62 -0.19
N GLY A 274 16.45 -32.66 -1.47
CA GLY A 274 17.35 -33.70 -1.99
C GLY A 274 16.66 -34.84 -2.74
N ASN A 275 15.37 -35.09 -2.51
CA ASN A 275 14.63 -36.20 -3.11
C ASN A 275 13.31 -35.76 -3.79
N LEU A 276 12.66 -34.71 -3.28
CA LEU A 276 11.36 -34.21 -3.71
C LEU A 276 11.43 -32.71 -3.95
N ASN A 277 10.83 -32.28 -5.06
CA ASN A 277 10.80 -30.91 -5.55
C ASN A 277 9.36 -30.41 -5.52
N SER A 278 9.10 -29.30 -4.86
CA SER A 278 7.81 -28.60 -4.99
C SER A 278 7.90 -27.48 -6.02
N SER A 279 6.75 -27.17 -6.62
CA SER A 279 6.64 -26.05 -7.54
C SER A 279 6.75 -24.71 -6.81
N GLY A 280 7.11 -23.65 -7.54
CA GLY A 280 6.87 -22.30 -7.05
C GLY A 280 5.37 -21.98 -6.93
N GLY A 281 5.07 -20.85 -6.29
CA GLY A 281 3.72 -20.29 -6.28
C GLY A 281 3.40 -19.52 -7.57
N PRO A 282 2.12 -19.28 -7.88
CA PRO A 282 1.75 -18.46 -9.03
C PRO A 282 2.06 -16.97 -8.79
N GLY A 283 2.18 -16.18 -9.85
CA GLY A 283 2.25 -14.72 -9.71
C GLY A 283 0.93 -14.14 -9.22
N LEU A 284 -0.17 -14.60 -9.82
CA LEU A 284 -1.55 -14.21 -9.47
C LEU A 284 -2.44 -15.45 -9.34
N GLU A 285 -3.14 -15.55 -8.22
CA GLU A 285 -4.15 -16.57 -7.93
C GLU A 285 -5.53 -15.92 -7.78
N LEU A 286 -6.52 -16.37 -8.57
CA LEU A 286 -7.91 -15.90 -8.48
C LEU A 286 -8.85 -17.02 -8.04
N LEU A 287 -9.51 -16.84 -6.90
CA LEU A 287 -10.41 -17.83 -6.30
C LEU A 287 -11.86 -17.33 -6.33
N GLY A 288 -12.82 -18.27 -6.35
CA GLY A 288 -14.24 -17.92 -6.35
C GLY A 288 -14.66 -17.15 -7.60
N THR A 289 -15.46 -16.09 -7.47
CA THR A 289 -15.90 -15.24 -8.60
C THR A 289 -15.04 -13.98 -8.74
N SER A 290 -13.72 -14.16 -8.83
CA SER A 290 -12.77 -13.05 -8.90
C SER A 290 -12.55 -12.55 -10.33
N SER A 291 -12.19 -11.28 -10.48
CA SER A 291 -11.78 -10.70 -11.77
C SER A 291 -10.49 -9.90 -11.64
N ALA A 292 -9.65 -9.94 -12.68
CA ALA A 292 -8.45 -9.12 -12.77
C ALA A 292 -8.35 -8.42 -14.12
N GLN A 293 -8.07 -7.12 -14.09
CA GLN A 293 -7.68 -6.32 -15.24
C GLN A 293 -6.23 -5.89 -15.09
N LEU A 294 -5.40 -6.31 -16.04
CA LEU A 294 -3.96 -6.09 -16.01
C LEU A 294 -3.57 -5.15 -17.14
N ALA A 295 -2.98 -4.00 -16.80
CA ALA A 295 -2.39 -3.11 -17.81
C ALA A 295 -1.30 -3.85 -18.60
N LEU A 296 -1.05 -3.37 -19.84
CA LEU A 296 -0.08 -3.97 -20.76
C LEU A 296 1.32 -4.21 -20.14
N ASP A 297 1.72 -3.37 -19.20
CA ASP A 297 3.01 -3.35 -18.53
C ASP A 297 3.01 -3.95 -17.11
N ALA A 298 1.91 -4.58 -16.70
CA ALA A 298 1.88 -5.39 -15.49
C ALA A 298 2.65 -6.70 -15.72
N VAL A 299 3.62 -7.00 -14.85
CA VAL A 299 4.40 -8.23 -14.91
C VAL A 299 3.84 -9.21 -13.90
N VAL A 300 3.42 -10.38 -14.38
CA VAL A 300 3.01 -11.50 -13.54
C VAL A 300 3.92 -12.68 -13.84
N GLN A 301 4.57 -13.21 -12.81
CA GLN A 301 5.56 -14.26 -12.93
C GLN A 301 5.34 -15.32 -11.85
N GLY A 302 5.30 -16.59 -12.24
CA GLY A 302 5.34 -17.69 -11.27
C GLY A 302 6.71 -17.80 -10.62
N GLY A 303 6.73 -18.20 -9.35
CA GLY A 303 7.97 -18.49 -8.65
C GLY A 303 8.65 -19.74 -9.21
N LEU A 304 9.95 -19.87 -8.98
CA LEU A 304 10.69 -21.07 -9.40
C LEU A 304 10.37 -22.24 -8.46
N ASP A 305 10.52 -23.46 -8.96
CA ASP A 305 10.51 -24.67 -8.14
C ASP A 305 11.68 -24.70 -7.12
N GLY A 306 11.71 -25.73 -6.27
CA GLY A 306 12.76 -25.92 -5.26
C GLY A 306 14.19 -25.91 -5.81
N LEU A 307 14.36 -26.43 -7.03
CA LEU A 307 15.64 -26.45 -7.74
C LEU A 307 16.01 -25.09 -8.37
N GLY A 308 15.07 -24.15 -8.49
CA GLY A 308 15.30 -22.86 -9.13
C GLY A 308 15.33 -22.93 -10.66
N VAL A 309 14.71 -23.96 -11.26
CA VAL A 309 14.80 -24.26 -12.69
C VAL A 309 13.47 -24.03 -13.38
N VAL A 310 12.38 -24.57 -12.83
CA VAL A 310 11.07 -24.56 -13.49
C VAL A 310 10.19 -23.45 -12.89
N PRO A 311 9.81 -22.41 -13.65
CA PRO A 311 8.85 -21.43 -13.17
C PRO A 311 7.45 -22.05 -13.09
N ALA A 312 6.72 -21.74 -12.02
CA ALA A 312 5.31 -22.02 -11.90
C ALA A 312 4.48 -21.20 -12.91
N SER A 313 3.20 -21.54 -13.05
CA SER A 313 2.29 -20.76 -13.88
C SER A 313 2.21 -19.32 -13.38
N PRO A 314 2.27 -18.29 -14.26
CA PRO A 314 2.00 -16.92 -13.88
C PRO A 314 0.61 -16.73 -13.26
N TYR A 315 -0.37 -17.50 -13.75
CA TYR A 315 -1.76 -17.41 -13.34
C TYR A 315 -2.30 -18.75 -12.86
N THR A 316 -3.08 -18.71 -11.78
CA THR A 316 -4.00 -19.79 -11.40
C THR A 316 -5.34 -19.16 -11.13
N TYR A 317 -6.43 -19.76 -11.61
CA TYR A 317 -7.75 -19.20 -11.41
C TYR A 317 -8.84 -20.27 -11.43
N SER A 318 -9.89 -20.05 -10.64
CA SER A 318 -11.09 -20.88 -10.66
C SER A 318 -11.86 -20.74 -11.99
N LEU A 319 -12.73 -21.70 -12.30
CA LEU A 319 -13.56 -21.68 -13.51
C LEU A 319 -14.51 -20.47 -13.62
N THR A 320 -14.82 -19.85 -12.48
CA THR A 320 -15.69 -18.68 -12.39
C THR A 320 -14.91 -17.36 -12.32
N SER A 321 -13.58 -17.41 -12.36
CA SER A 321 -12.73 -16.23 -12.33
C SER A 321 -12.29 -15.81 -13.74
N THR A 322 -11.93 -14.54 -13.90
CA THR A 322 -11.51 -13.97 -15.18
C THR A 322 -10.23 -13.15 -15.05
N VAL A 323 -9.34 -13.28 -16.04
CA VAL A 323 -8.15 -12.42 -16.20
C VAL A 323 -8.25 -11.76 -17.56
N THR A 324 -8.21 -10.42 -17.59
CA THR A 324 -8.17 -9.63 -18.82
C THR A 324 -6.86 -8.86 -18.89
N GLN A 325 -5.98 -9.27 -19.79
CA GLN A 325 -4.81 -8.47 -20.16
C GLN A 325 -5.25 -7.38 -21.14
N LEU A 326 -5.02 -6.12 -20.77
CA LEU A 326 -5.36 -4.99 -21.62
C LEU A 326 -4.29 -4.79 -22.70
N ALA A 327 -4.71 -4.49 -23.93
CA ALA A 327 -3.81 -4.13 -25.03
C ALA A 327 -3.22 -2.70 -24.90
N HIS A 328 -3.46 -2.04 -23.77
CA HIS A 328 -3.13 -0.64 -23.53
C HIS A 328 -2.64 -0.45 -22.10
N ARG A 329 -1.92 0.65 -21.85
CA ARG A 329 -1.54 1.04 -20.50
C ARG A 329 -2.72 1.76 -19.84
N LEU A 330 -2.82 1.58 -18.53
CA LEU A 330 -3.72 2.40 -17.70
C LEU A 330 -2.93 3.61 -17.18
N PRO A 331 -3.58 4.78 -17.06
CA PRO A 331 -2.88 5.99 -16.63
C PRO A 331 -2.35 5.84 -15.22
N SER A 332 -1.18 6.38 -14.98
CA SER A 332 -0.55 6.40 -13.67
C SER A 332 0.25 7.68 -13.47
N ILE A 333 0.37 8.10 -12.22
CA ILE A 333 1.16 9.27 -11.84
C ILE A 333 2.13 8.90 -10.70
N VAL A 334 3.36 9.39 -10.78
CA VAL A 334 4.40 9.35 -9.74
C VAL A 334 4.81 10.78 -9.40
N LEU A 335 5.14 11.03 -8.14
CA LEU A 335 5.59 12.31 -7.62
C LEU A 335 7.03 12.19 -7.11
N ALA A 336 7.88 13.17 -7.44
CA ALA A 336 9.24 13.28 -6.91
C ALA A 336 9.63 14.76 -6.67
N PRO A 337 10.09 15.15 -5.47
CA PRO A 337 10.17 14.33 -4.27
C PRO A 337 8.77 14.06 -3.68
N GLN A 338 8.70 13.09 -2.77
CA GLN A 338 7.45 12.65 -2.13
C GLN A 338 7.07 13.49 -0.90
N SER A 339 8.05 14.27 -0.42
CA SER A 339 7.88 15.39 0.48
C SER A 339 8.59 16.57 -0.15
N ALA A 340 7.92 17.71 -0.26
CA ALA A 340 8.45 18.88 -0.94
C ALA A 340 8.55 20.05 0.03
N GLY A 341 9.70 20.72 0.04
CA GLY A 341 9.88 21.95 0.81
C GLY A 341 9.18 23.13 0.13
N LEU A 342 8.96 24.20 0.88
CA LEU A 342 8.42 25.45 0.35
C LEU A 342 9.32 26.02 -0.74
N GLY A 343 8.73 26.58 -1.81
CA GLY A 343 9.48 27.15 -2.93
C GLY A 343 10.18 26.12 -3.84
N THR A 344 10.11 24.83 -3.51
CA THR A 344 10.69 23.76 -4.33
C THR A 344 9.76 23.36 -5.48
N THR A 345 10.16 22.38 -6.28
CA THR A 345 9.36 21.86 -7.39
C THR A 345 9.10 20.37 -7.17
N VAL A 346 7.88 19.94 -7.45
CA VAL A 346 7.49 18.54 -7.55
C VAL A 346 7.42 18.16 -9.01
N ALA A 347 8.23 17.19 -9.41
CA ALA A 347 8.11 16.51 -10.69
C ALA A 347 6.93 15.52 -10.62
N LEU A 348 6.02 15.67 -11.58
CA LEU A 348 4.95 14.75 -11.89
C LEU A 348 5.41 13.92 -13.08
N GLU A 349 5.47 12.60 -12.92
CA GLU A 349 5.73 11.68 -14.01
C GLU A 349 4.48 10.89 -14.32
N PHE A 350 4.16 10.79 -15.61
CA PHE A 350 2.99 10.12 -16.12
C PHE A 350 3.41 8.91 -16.96
N ALA A 351 2.70 7.81 -16.80
CA ALA A 351 2.69 6.75 -17.81
C ALA A 351 1.26 6.51 -18.29
N GLY A 352 1.14 6.22 -19.57
CA GLY A 352 -0.14 6.15 -20.24
C GLY A 352 -0.01 5.67 -21.68
N ASN A 353 -1.09 5.78 -22.45
CA ASN A 353 -1.06 5.40 -23.86
C ASN A 353 -0.29 6.42 -24.71
N PRO A 354 0.61 5.97 -25.62
CA PRO A 354 1.28 6.88 -26.55
C PRO A 354 0.31 7.78 -27.31
N GLY A 355 0.58 9.09 -27.32
CA GLY A 355 -0.26 10.10 -27.97
C GLY A 355 -1.50 10.51 -27.17
N ALA A 356 -1.79 9.89 -26.02
CA ALA A 356 -2.92 10.27 -25.18
C ALA A 356 -2.69 11.65 -24.53
N LEU A 357 -3.78 12.38 -24.31
CA LEU A 357 -3.77 13.63 -23.58
C LEU A 357 -4.00 13.36 -22.10
N VAL A 358 -3.06 13.73 -21.25
CA VAL A 358 -3.18 13.62 -19.79
C VAL A 358 -3.45 14.99 -19.20
N VAL A 359 -4.51 15.07 -18.39
CA VAL A 359 -4.88 16.25 -17.61
C VAL A 359 -4.65 15.93 -16.13
N PRO A 360 -3.53 16.39 -15.54
CA PRO A 360 -3.32 16.28 -14.11
C PRO A 360 -4.23 17.24 -13.37
N VAL A 361 -4.80 16.78 -12.27
CA VAL A 361 -5.62 17.56 -11.37
C VAL A 361 -5.01 17.48 -9.98
N VAL A 362 -4.84 18.64 -9.35
CA VAL A 362 -4.37 18.76 -7.96
C VAL A 362 -5.53 19.15 -7.06
N SER A 363 -5.54 18.66 -5.82
CA SER A 363 -6.56 18.93 -4.81
C SER A 363 -5.90 19.01 -3.42
N ALA A 364 -6.51 19.78 -2.51
CA ALA A 364 -6.07 19.85 -1.11
C ALA A 364 -6.45 18.59 -0.32
N GLY A 365 -7.45 17.83 -0.79
CA GLY A 365 -7.95 16.66 -0.10
C GLY A 365 -8.50 15.57 -1.02
N LEU A 366 -8.99 14.51 -0.38
CA LEU A 366 -9.74 13.44 -1.03
C LEU A 366 -11.25 13.68 -0.86
N GLY A 367 -12.01 13.49 -1.93
CA GLY A 367 -13.48 13.55 -1.94
C GLY A 367 -14.08 12.16 -1.76
N ALA A 368 -15.41 12.06 -1.76
CA ALA A 368 -16.09 10.77 -1.90
C ALA A 368 -15.73 10.13 -3.25
N PRO A 369 -15.52 8.80 -3.33
CA PRO A 369 -15.29 8.14 -4.61
C PRO A 369 -16.44 8.41 -5.59
N LEU A 370 -16.13 8.94 -6.77
CA LEU A 370 -17.11 9.20 -7.83
C LEU A 370 -16.77 8.35 -9.05
N ALA A 371 -17.59 7.32 -9.30
CA ALA A 371 -17.55 6.56 -10.54
C ALA A 371 -18.31 7.32 -11.63
N LEU A 372 -17.68 7.51 -12.79
CA LEU A 372 -18.29 8.19 -13.93
C LEU A 372 -18.70 7.14 -14.98
N PRO A 373 -19.94 7.20 -15.52
CA PRO A 373 -20.36 6.26 -16.55
C PRO A 373 -19.42 6.25 -17.76
N GLY A 374 -18.97 5.06 -18.17
CA GLY A 374 -18.08 4.89 -19.33
C GLY A 374 -16.61 5.29 -19.10
N VAL A 375 -16.24 5.70 -17.87
CA VAL A 375 -14.86 6.03 -17.50
C VAL A 375 -14.24 4.88 -16.73
N ALA A 376 -13.04 4.44 -17.11
CA ALA A 376 -12.31 3.45 -16.35
C ALA A 376 -11.67 4.09 -15.11
N GLY A 377 -11.98 3.57 -13.91
CA GLY A 377 -11.51 4.09 -12.63
C GLY A 377 -12.54 4.99 -11.94
N SER A 378 -12.10 5.69 -10.89
CA SER A 378 -12.95 6.58 -10.09
C SER A 378 -12.20 7.85 -9.70
N VAL A 379 -12.93 8.97 -9.60
CA VAL A 379 -12.39 10.21 -9.07
C VAL A 379 -12.28 10.08 -7.55
N HIS A 380 -11.10 10.38 -7.00
CA HIS A 380 -10.84 10.29 -5.56
C HIS A 380 -10.48 11.63 -4.92
N ILE A 381 -10.04 12.58 -5.72
CA ILE A 381 -9.74 13.94 -5.27
C ILE A 381 -11.01 14.69 -4.91
N ASP A 382 -10.91 15.61 -3.97
CA ASP A 382 -11.99 16.55 -3.67
C ASP A 382 -12.15 17.54 -4.82
N LEU A 383 -13.26 17.42 -5.55
CA LEU A 383 -13.53 18.26 -6.70
C LEU A 383 -13.74 19.74 -6.32
N ALA A 384 -14.20 20.03 -5.09
CA ALA A 384 -14.44 21.40 -4.65
C ALA A 384 -13.15 22.19 -4.44
N SER A 385 -12.08 21.52 -4.00
CA SER A 385 -10.73 22.11 -3.86
C SER A 385 -9.79 21.77 -5.02
N SER A 386 -10.32 21.21 -6.10
CA SER A 386 -9.49 20.76 -7.23
C SER A 386 -9.16 21.87 -8.23
N SER A 387 -7.97 21.79 -8.83
CA SER A 387 -7.57 22.61 -9.97
C SER A 387 -6.91 21.73 -11.02
N ALA A 388 -7.39 21.82 -12.26
CA ALA A 388 -6.72 21.21 -13.40
C ALA A 388 -5.40 21.95 -13.70
N LEU A 389 -4.36 21.19 -14.00
CA LEU A 389 -3.10 21.68 -14.52
C LEU A 389 -3.12 21.60 -16.05
N SER A 390 -2.27 22.38 -16.73
CA SER A 390 -2.14 22.26 -18.20
C SER A 390 -1.87 20.81 -18.63
N ALA A 391 -2.55 20.39 -19.71
CA ALA A 391 -2.46 19.04 -20.20
C ALA A 391 -1.06 18.72 -20.76
N VAL A 392 -0.71 17.44 -20.75
CA VAL A 392 0.54 16.89 -21.26
C VAL A 392 0.21 15.76 -22.22
N THR A 393 0.82 15.75 -23.40
CA THR A 393 0.70 14.62 -24.33
C THR A 393 1.72 13.56 -23.96
N ILE A 394 1.29 12.30 -23.84
CA ILE A 394 2.18 11.17 -23.59
C ILE A 394 3.02 10.87 -24.83
N GLY A 395 4.33 10.79 -24.66
CA GLY A 395 5.28 10.52 -25.73
C GLY A 395 5.18 9.11 -26.30
N ALA A 396 5.88 8.86 -27.40
CA ALA A 396 5.93 7.55 -28.06
C ALA A 396 6.48 6.44 -27.14
N ASN A 397 7.32 6.79 -26.16
CA ASN A 397 7.82 5.89 -25.12
C ASN A 397 6.80 5.57 -24.01
N SER A 398 5.53 5.99 -24.15
CA SER A 398 4.46 5.84 -23.15
C SER A 398 4.67 6.66 -21.87
N LEU A 399 5.52 7.69 -21.90
CA LEU A 399 5.87 8.50 -20.73
C LEU A 399 5.63 10.00 -21.01
N GLY A 400 5.37 10.75 -19.95
CA GLY A 400 5.31 12.20 -19.96
C GLY A 400 5.74 12.76 -18.60
N SER A 401 6.15 14.02 -18.55
CA SER A 401 6.51 14.66 -17.29
C SER A 401 6.08 16.11 -17.24
N LYS A 402 5.93 16.63 -16.01
CA LYS A 402 5.60 18.02 -15.74
C LYS A 402 6.09 18.43 -14.36
N SER A 403 6.55 19.66 -14.24
CA SER A 403 6.94 20.24 -12.95
C SER A 403 5.86 21.16 -12.39
N VAL A 404 5.64 21.08 -11.08
CA VAL A 404 4.73 21.97 -10.34
C VAL A 404 5.50 22.60 -9.19
N GLY A 405 5.52 23.94 -9.14
CA GLY A 405 6.14 24.66 -8.03
C GLY A 405 5.28 24.59 -6.76
N VAL A 406 5.92 24.35 -5.62
CA VAL A 406 5.34 24.51 -4.29
C VAL A 406 5.47 25.98 -3.90
N PRO A 407 4.38 26.68 -3.56
CA PRO A 407 4.49 28.07 -3.11
C PRO A 407 5.41 28.20 -1.89
N ALA A 408 6.14 29.32 -1.80
CA ALA A 408 7.02 29.60 -0.66
C ALA A 408 6.26 30.14 0.57
N ASP A 409 5.08 29.56 0.86
CA ASP A 409 4.17 30.02 1.91
C ASP A 409 4.20 29.09 3.12
N ALA A 410 4.63 29.61 4.27
CA ALA A 410 4.71 28.87 5.52
C ALA A 410 3.37 28.29 5.99
N ALA A 411 2.24 28.86 5.56
CA ALA A 411 0.92 28.31 5.83
C ALA A 411 0.70 26.92 5.21
N LEU A 412 1.50 26.53 4.20
CA LEU A 412 1.44 25.22 3.58
C LEU A 412 2.23 24.16 4.34
N ILE A 413 3.01 24.51 5.38
CA ILE A 413 3.77 23.51 6.14
C ILE A 413 2.81 22.51 6.79
N GLY A 414 3.04 21.22 6.50
CA GLY A 414 2.18 20.12 6.95
C GLY A 414 0.89 19.97 6.15
N ALA A 415 0.67 20.77 5.10
CA ALA A 415 -0.41 20.54 4.14
C ALA A 415 -0.07 19.37 3.21
N HIS A 416 -1.09 18.88 2.50
CA HIS A 416 -0.97 17.81 1.51
C HIS A 416 -1.55 18.25 0.20
N ALA A 417 -0.92 17.83 -0.89
CA ALA A 417 -1.49 17.92 -2.21
C ALA A 417 -1.71 16.51 -2.76
N TRP A 418 -2.95 16.28 -3.19
CA TRP A 418 -3.36 15.06 -3.87
C TRP A 418 -3.41 15.32 -5.36
N PHE A 419 -2.80 14.44 -6.13
CA PHE A 419 -2.81 14.48 -7.58
C PHE A 419 -3.52 13.26 -8.13
N GLN A 420 -4.36 13.48 -9.13
CA GLN A 420 -4.94 12.41 -9.94
C GLN A 420 -4.91 12.87 -11.41
N THR A 421 -4.81 11.92 -12.34
CA THR A 421 -4.78 12.24 -13.77
C THR A 421 -5.97 11.64 -14.48
N GLY A 422 -6.56 12.42 -15.38
CA GLY A 422 -7.44 11.93 -16.43
C GLY A 422 -6.65 11.75 -17.72
N GLU A 423 -6.68 10.57 -18.30
CA GLU A 423 -6.10 10.29 -19.62
C GLU A 423 -7.21 10.13 -20.64
N LEU A 424 -7.16 10.94 -21.70
CA LEU A 424 -8.01 10.84 -22.87
C LEU A 424 -7.23 10.21 -24.03
N ALA A 425 -7.62 8.99 -24.41
CA ALA A 425 -7.07 8.28 -25.55
C ALA A 425 -8.21 7.93 -26.53
N GLY A 426 -8.28 8.65 -27.65
CA GLY A 426 -9.44 8.62 -28.53
C GLY A 426 -10.68 9.17 -27.81
N SER A 427 -11.75 8.39 -27.75
CA SER A 427 -12.99 8.72 -27.02
C SER A 427 -13.04 8.17 -25.60
N THR A 428 -11.99 7.49 -25.13
CA THR A 428 -11.99 6.82 -23.83
C THR A 428 -11.27 7.65 -22.79
N LEU A 429 -11.96 8.01 -21.71
CA LEU A 429 -11.39 8.62 -20.52
C LEU A 429 -11.05 7.54 -19.48
N ARG A 430 -9.86 7.64 -18.90
CA ARG A 430 -9.39 6.77 -17.81
C ARG A 430 -8.81 7.61 -16.69
N LEU A 431 -8.93 7.13 -15.45
CA LEU A 431 -8.44 7.81 -14.25
C LEU A 431 -7.33 6.99 -13.60
N SER A 432 -6.27 7.65 -13.16
CA SER A 432 -5.17 7.02 -12.41
C SER A 432 -5.51 6.85 -10.93
N ASN A 433 -4.70 6.05 -10.22
CA ASN A 433 -4.69 6.09 -8.76
C ASN A 433 -4.20 7.46 -8.27
N PRO A 434 -4.76 7.99 -7.16
CA PRO A 434 -4.30 9.25 -6.62
C PRO A 434 -2.90 9.10 -6.01
N ALA A 435 -2.08 10.14 -6.12
CA ALA A 435 -0.77 10.24 -5.50
C ALA A 435 -0.72 11.44 -4.55
N ARG A 436 -0.03 11.29 -3.42
CA ARG A 436 0.09 12.33 -2.39
C ARG A 436 1.53 12.82 -2.26
N VAL A 437 1.68 14.13 -2.13
CA VAL A 437 2.90 14.79 -1.67
C VAL A 437 2.60 15.55 -0.37
N GLY A 438 3.45 15.37 0.63
CA GLY A 438 3.41 16.18 1.84
C GLY A 438 4.26 17.45 1.66
N ILE A 439 3.82 18.56 2.23
CA ILE A 439 4.60 19.80 2.25
C ILE A 439 5.36 19.89 3.57
N ALA A 440 6.69 19.92 3.47
CA ALA A 440 7.61 20.04 4.59
C ALA A 440 8.08 21.49 4.77
N PRO A 441 8.60 21.84 5.97
CA PRO A 441 9.24 23.13 6.23
C PRO A 441 10.29 23.54 5.21
#